data_AF-A0A2E6Q8Y8-F1
#
_entry.id   AF-A0A2E6Q8Y8-F1
#
_cell.length_a   1.000
_cell.length_b   1.000
_cell.length_c   1.000
_cell.angle_alpha   90.00
_cell.angle_beta   90.00
_cell.angle_gamma   90.00
#
_symmetry.space_group_name_H-M   'P 1'
#
loop_
_entity.id
_entity.type
_entity.pdbx_description
1 polymer ?
#
loop_
_entity_poly.entity_id
_entity_poly.type
_entity_poly.pdbx_seq_one_letter_code
_entity_poly.pdbx_strand_id
1 'polypeptide(L)'
;MIEKYLPQAIALSMISAYLLASICAIKPINKEKFRRQFKILLAILLLMIVILFIIPNNPDTFYREYMCIVIIFMAGSIFHISARRYLEIGGSRWNCFVPYLHFSEFIRLWWEDPPDVSNTPSE
;
A
#
# COMPACT_ATOMS: atom_id res chain seq x y z
N MET A 1 15.71 6.67 27.35
CA MET A 1 14.64 5.66 27.58
C MET A 1 13.96 5.25 26.27
N ILE A 2 13.57 6.21 25.41
CA ILE A 2 12.95 5.94 24.09
C ILE A 2 13.89 5.17 23.14
N GLU A 3 15.18 5.46 23.13
CA GLU A 3 16.18 4.78 22.28
C GLU A 3 16.28 3.26 22.52
N LYS A 4 15.99 2.79 23.74
CA LYS A 4 16.06 1.37 24.09
C LYS A 4 14.95 0.55 23.43
N TYR A 5 13.78 1.17 23.19
CA TYR A 5 12.61 0.51 22.60
C TYR A 5 12.50 0.71 21.08
N LEU A 6 13.35 1.55 20.53
CA LEU A 6 13.32 1.99 19.14
C LEU A 6 13.60 0.87 18.13
N PRO A 7 14.59 -0.02 18.32
CA PRO A 7 14.79 -1.16 17.41
C PRO A 7 13.59 -2.12 17.42
N GLN A 8 12.94 -2.29 18.58
CA GLN A 8 11.76 -3.13 18.69
C GLN A 8 10.55 -2.48 18.01
N ALA A 9 10.41 -1.15 18.09
CA ALA A 9 9.38 -0.41 17.37
C ALA A 9 9.57 -0.51 15.84
N ILE A 10 10.81 -0.41 15.35
CA ILE A 10 11.14 -0.62 13.93
C ILE A 10 10.80 -2.04 13.51
N ALA A 11 11.27 -3.05 14.23
CA ALA A 11 10.97 -4.45 13.92
C ALA A 11 9.46 -4.73 13.93
N LEU A 12 8.73 -4.22 14.93
CA LEU A 12 7.28 -4.37 15.03
C LEU A 12 6.56 -3.66 13.87
N SER A 13 7.05 -2.48 13.47
CA SER A 13 6.51 -1.76 12.31
C SER A 13 6.71 -2.54 11.02
N MET A 14 7.89 -3.16 10.81
CA MET A 14 8.20 -4.01 9.66
C MET A 14 7.38 -5.32 9.63
N ILE A 15 7.13 -5.92 10.79
CA ILE A 15 6.26 -7.10 10.91
C ILE A 15 4.81 -6.70 10.59
N SER A 16 4.32 -5.60 11.17
CA SER A 16 2.95 -5.09 10.93
C SER A 16 2.73 -4.74 9.46
N ALA A 17 3.73 -4.13 8.86
CA ALA A 17 3.90 -3.86 7.44
C ALA A 17 3.72 -5.11 6.57
N TYR A 18 4.46 -6.18 6.87
CA TYR A 18 4.40 -7.43 6.13
C TYR A 18 3.06 -8.15 6.32
N LEU A 19 2.50 -8.09 7.52
CA LEU A 19 1.16 -8.59 7.82
C LEU A 19 0.09 -7.82 7.05
N LEU A 20 0.21 -6.49 6.95
CA LEU A 20 -0.70 -5.65 6.17
C LEU A 20 -0.66 -6.01 4.68
N ALA A 21 0.55 -6.21 4.12
CA ALA A 21 0.73 -6.70 2.76
C ALA A 21 0.12 -8.10 2.56
N SER A 22 0.28 -8.98 3.55
CA SER A 22 -0.27 -10.35 3.54
C SER A 22 -1.80 -10.38 3.64
N ILE A 23 -2.41 -9.53 4.48
CA ILE A 23 -3.87 -9.38 4.59
C ILE A 23 -4.44 -8.81 3.29
N CYS A 24 -3.73 -7.86 2.67
CA CYS A 24 -4.08 -7.34 1.37
C CYS A 24 -3.87 -8.37 0.24
N ALA A 25 -3.20 -9.49 0.49
CA ALA A 25 -2.95 -10.53 -0.52
C ALA A 25 -4.11 -11.53 -0.70
N ILE A 26 -5.19 -11.47 0.10
CA ILE A 26 -6.36 -12.35 -0.03
C ILE A 26 -7.13 -12.05 -1.32
N LYS A 27 -7.07 -13.00 -2.27
CA LYS A 27 -7.68 -12.93 -3.60
C LYS A 27 -9.14 -13.40 -3.63
N PRO A 28 -9.92 -12.95 -4.63
CA PRO A 28 -9.71 -11.76 -5.46
C PRO A 28 -10.10 -10.47 -4.70
N ILE A 29 -9.44 -9.35 -5.01
CA ILE A 29 -9.82 -8.03 -4.48
C ILE A 29 -10.84 -7.43 -5.44
N ASN A 30 -12.14 -7.51 -5.08
CA ASN A 30 -13.18 -6.83 -5.86
C ASN A 30 -12.99 -5.29 -5.85
N LYS A 31 -13.66 -4.59 -6.78
CA LYS A 31 -13.51 -3.14 -6.90
C LYS A 31 -13.86 -2.38 -5.61
N GLU A 32 -14.85 -2.83 -4.86
CA GLU A 32 -15.29 -2.17 -3.63
C GLU A 32 -14.26 -2.31 -2.50
N LYS A 33 -13.72 -3.51 -2.31
CA LYS A 33 -12.67 -3.81 -1.32
C LYS A 33 -11.39 -3.07 -1.68
N PHE A 34 -11.02 -3.01 -2.96
CA PHE A 34 -9.90 -2.21 -3.45
C PHE A 34 -10.09 -0.72 -3.11
N ARG A 35 -11.23 -0.13 -3.50
CA ARG A 35 -11.54 1.28 -3.22
C ARG A 35 -11.47 1.60 -1.73
N ARG A 36 -12.04 0.73 -0.88
CA ARG A 36 -12.04 0.89 0.57
C ARG A 36 -10.61 0.83 1.13
N GLN A 37 -9.85 -0.21 0.78
CA GLN A 37 -8.47 -0.38 1.25
C GLN A 37 -7.56 0.76 0.76
N PHE A 38 -7.65 1.14 -0.51
CA PHE A 38 -6.89 2.23 -1.09
C PHE A 38 -7.17 3.55 -0.37
N LYS A 39 -8.45 3.91 -0.14
CA LYS A 39 -8.82 5.13 0.59
C LYS A 39 -8.30 5.14 2.03
N ILE A 40 -8.39 4.01 2.74
CA ILE A 40 -7.89 3.90 4.11
C ILE A 40 -6.38 4.08 4.15
N LEU A 41 -5.63 3.37 3.30
CA LEU A 41 -4.17 3.48 3.24
C LEU A 41 -3.72 4.89 2.84
N LEU A 42 -4.41 5.51 1.87
CA LEU A 42 -4.15 6.88 1.45
C LEU A 42 -4.42 7.88 2.58
N ALA A 43 -5.53 7.74 3.31
CA ALA A 43 -5.85 8.60 4.45
C ALA A 43 -4.79 8.49 5.56
N ILE A 44 -4.35 7.27 5.88
CA ILE A 44 -3.27 7.05 6.86
C ILE A 44 -1.96 7.67 6.37
N LEU A 45 -1.60 7.48 5.10
CA LEU A 45 -0.40 8.06 4.51
C LEU A 45 -0.41 9.60 4.62
N LEU A 46 -1.52 10.24 4.23
CA LEU A 46 -1.67 11.69 4.32
C LEU A 46 -1.58 12.19 5.78
N LEU A 47 -2.21 11.48 6.72
CA LEU A 47 -2.11 11.80 8.14
C LEU A 47 -0.66 11.75 8.63
N MET A 48 0.10 10.71 8.27
CA MET A 48 1.50 10.56 8.65
C MET A 48 2.38 11.67 8.06
N ILE A 49 2.13 12.08 6.82
CA ILE A 49 2.83 13.20 6.18
C ILE A 49 2.54 14.50 6.93
N VAL A 50 1.28 14.78 7.30
CA VAL A 50 0.92 15.97 8.08
C VAL A 50 1.65 15.99 9.43
N ILE A 51 1.70 14.85 10.13
CA ILE A 51 2.41 14.73 11.41
C ILE A 51 3.90 15.04 11.25
N LEU A 52 4.53 14.62 10.15
CA LEU A 52 5.94 14.92 9.87
C LEU A 52 6.23 16.43 9.79
N PHE A 53 5.31 17.21 9.24
CA PHE A 53 5.45 18.67 9.11
C PHE A 53 5.20 19.43 10.41
N ILE A 54 4.39 18.88 11.32
CA ILE A 54 4.09 19.50 12.62
C ILE A 54 5.26 19.36 13.60
N ILE A 55 6.08 18.32 13.46
CA ILE A 55 7.12 18.00 14.43
C ILE A 55 8.36 18.88 14.20
N PRO A 56 8.82 19.63 15.24
CA PRO A 56 9.93 20.55 15.13
C PRO A 56 11.23 19.84 14.73
N ASN A 57 11.98 20.50 13.84
CA ASN A 57 13.18 19.96 13.20
C ASN A 57 14.40 20.13 14.13
N ASN A 58 14.50 19.25 15.14
CA ASN A 58 15.67 19.21 16.02
C ASN A 58 16.75 18.27 15.44
N PRO A 59 18.04 18.62 15.55
CA PRO A 59 19.13 17.86 14.95
C PRO A 59 19.26 16.41 15.46
N ASP A 60 18.71 16.08 16.63
CA ASP A 60 18.69 14.72 17.19
C ASP A 60 17.43 13.90 16.83
N THR A 61 16.65 14.30 15.81
CA THR A 61 15.32 13.69 15.56
C THR A 61 15.37 12.41 14.73
N PHE A 62 15.88 11.33 15.33
CA PHE A 62 15.72 9.95 14.87
C PHE A 62 14.23 9.59 14.60
N TYR A 63 13.31 10.25 15.30
CA TYR A 63 11.86 10.13 15.07
C TYR A 63 11.44 10.52 13.63
N ARG A 64 12.05 11.55 13.04
CA ARG A 64 11.73 11.96 11.66
C ARG A 64 12.16 10.90 10.65
N GLU A 65 13.36 10.34 10.82
CA GLU A 65 13.86 9.25 9.98
C GLU A 65 12.94 8.03 10.05
N TYR A 66 12.54 7.64 11.27
CA TYR A 66 11.56 6.57 11.47
C TYR A 66 10.22 6.85 10.77
N MET A 67 9.68 8.06 10.93
CA MET A 67 8.43 8.45 10.25
C MET A 67 8.56 8.44 8.73
N CYS A 68 9.70 8.86 8.18
CA CYS A 68 9.98 8.74 6.76
C CYS A 68 9.97 7.28 6.30
N ILE A 69 10.59 6.37 7.06
CA ILE A 69 10.57 4.92 6.76
C ILE A 69 9.12 4.39 6.76
N VAL A 70 8.32 4.76 7.77
CA VAL A 70 6.91 4.37 7.85
C VAL A 70 6.10 4.92 6.67
N ILE A 71 6.32 6.17 6.27
CA ILE A 71 5.68 6.80 5.10
C ILE A 71 6.03 6.05 3.82
N ILE A 72 7.32 5.75 3.60
CA ILE A 72 7.78 4.97 2.44
C ILE A 72 7.11 3.59 2.42
N PHE A 73 7.02 2.93 3.58
CA PHE A 73 6.38 1.63 3.69
C PHE A 73 4.87 1.69 3.35
N MET A 74 4.16 2.70 3.87
CA MET A 74 2.74 2.90 3.58
C MET A 74 2.49 3.20 2.11
N ALA A 75 3.33 4.03 1.47
CA ALA A 75 3.28 4.26 0.04
C ALA A 75 3.54 2.97 -0.76
N GLY A 76 4.53 2.17 -0.34
CA GLY A 76 4.81 0.84 -0.90
C GLY A 76 3.61 -0.10 -0.81
N SER A 77 2.86 -0.05 0.29
CA SER A 77 1.64 -0.85 0.46
C SER A 77 0.54 -0.45 -0.53
N ILE A 78 0.37 0.86 -0.80
CA ILE A 78 -0.55 1.37 -1.83
C ILE A 78 -0.14 0.85 -3.22
N PHE A 79 1.15 0.94 -3.57
CA PHE A 79 1.65 0.39 -4.82
C PHE A 79 1.46 -1.13 -4.91
N HIS A 80 1.61 -1.85 -3.80
CA HIS A 80 1.42 -3.28 -3.80
C HIS A 80 -0.03 -3.67 -4.10
N ILE A 81 -1.01 -3.05 -3.42
CA ILE A 81 -2.42 -3.37 -3.65
C ILE A 81 -2.90 -2.97 -5.06
N SER A 82 -2.40 -1.85 -5.58
CA SER A 82 -2.76 -1.39 -6.93
C SER A 82 -2.15 -2.28 -8.01
N ALA A 83 -0.88 -2.70 -7.85
CA ALA A 83 -0.27 -3.67 -8.76
C ALA A 83 -0.97 -5.02 -8.71
N ARG A 84 -1.38 -5.48 -7.52
CA ARG A 84 -2.16 -6.72 -7.38
C ARG A 84 -3.50 -6.62 -8.08
N ARG A 85 -4.24 -5.54 -7.84
CA ARG A 85 -5.52 -5.27 -8.50
C ARG A 85 -5.36 -5.24 -10.01
N TYR A 86 -4.28 -4.64 -10.51
CA TYR A 86 -3.95 -4.60 -11.93
C TYR A 86 -3.85 -5.99 -12.54
N LEU A 87 -3.12 -6.90 -11.88
CA LEU A 87 -2.99 -8.28 -12.35
C LEU A 87 -4.33 -9.04 -12.30
N GLU A 88 -5.18 -8.73 -11.33
CA GLU A 88 -6.49 -9.36 -11.19
C GLU A 88 -7.48 -8.93 -12.27
N ILE A 89 -7.34 -7.74 -12.86
CA ILE A 89 -8.17 -7.28 -13.99
C ILE A 89 -7.55 -7.63 -15.36
N GLY A 90 -6.59 -8.54 -15.40
CA GLY A 90 -5.93 -8.98 -16.65
C GLY A 90 -4.75 -8.10 -17.08
N GLY A 91 -4.23 -7.23 -16.21
CA GLY A 91 -3.01 -6.48 -16.45
C GLY A 91 -1.76 -7.37 -16.54
N SER A 92 -0.73 -6.90 -17.24
CA SER A 92 0.52 -7.65 -17.44
C SER A 92 1.44 -7.59 -16.21
N ARG A 93 2.04 -8.74 -15.85
CA ARG A 93 3.06 -8.87 -14.79
C ARG A 93 4.32 -8.04 -15.04
N TRP A 94 4.63 -7.79 -16.30
CA TRP A 94 5.80 -7.01 -16.71
C TRP A 94 5.55 -5.49 -16.64
N ASN A 95 4.29 -5.09 -16.50
CA ASN A 95 3.83 -3.70 -16.61
C ASN A 95 3.05 -3.26 -15.36
N CYS A 96 3.34 -3.79 -14.17
CA CYS A 96 2.66 -3.40 -12.93
C CYS A 96 2.81 -1.91 -12.57
N PHE A 97 3.73 -1.18 -13.22
CA PHE A 97 3.92 0.25 -13.05
C PHE A 97 3.03 1.10 -13.97
N VAL A 98 2.48 0.51 -15.04
CA VAL A 98 1.65 1.19 -16.04
C VAL A 98 0.43 1.90 -15.45
N PRO A 99 -0.29 1.34 -14.46
CA PRO A 99 -1.38 2.03 -13.79
C PRO A 99 -0.98 3.31 -13.07
N TYR A 100 0.31 3.54 -12.82
CA TYR A 100 0.81 4.77 -12.19
C TYR A 100 1.29 5.82 -13.20
N LEU A 101 1.51 5.43 -14.46
CA LEU A 101 1.90 6.33 -15.54
C LEU A 101 0.70 6.70 -16.42
N HIS A 102 -0.21 5.76 -16.63
CA HIS A 102 -1.36 5.93 -17.51
C HIS A 102 -2.64 6.06 -16.68
N PHE A 103 -3.23 7.25 -16.70
CA PHE A 103 -4.44 7.55 -15.95
C PHE A 103 -5.62 6.62 -16.31
N SER A 104 -5.74 6.20 -17.57
CA SER A 104 -6.75 5.23 -17.99
C SER A 104 -6.62 3.90 -17.24
N GLU A 105 -5.41 3.38 -17.13
CA GLU A 105 -5.11 2.12 -16.44
C GLU A 105 -5.30 2.25 -14.93
N PHE A 106 -5.02 3.44 -14.36
CA PHE A 106 -5.39 3.74 -12.98
C PHE A 106 -6.90 3.64 -12.77
N ILE A 107 -7.70 4.27 -13.65
CA ILE A 107 -9.17 4.25 -13.57
C ILE A 107 -9.73 2.84 -13.68
N ARG A 108 -9.13 1.97 -14.51
CA ARG A 108 -9.52 0.56 -14.63
C ARG A 108 -9.43 -0.18 -13.30
N LEU A 109 -8.42 0.09 -12.47
CA LEU A 109 -8.31 -0.50 -11.11
C LEU A 109 -9.54 -0.23 -10.26
N TRP A 110 -10.15 0.94 -10.45
CA TRP A 110 -11.28 1.39 -9.66
C TRP A 110 -12.62 0.86 -10.17
N TRP A 111 -12.75 0.56 -11.46
CA TRP A 111 -14.07 0.32 -12.08
C TRP A 111 -14.27 -1.09 -12.64
N GLU A 112 -13.22 -1.73 -13.12
CA GLU A 112 -13.31 -3.10 -13.60
C GLU A 112 -13.45 -4.04 -12.41
N ASP A 113 -14.17 -5.15 -12.59
CA ASP A 113 -14.17 -6.29 -11.70
C ASP A 113 -13.22 -7.36 -12.26
N PRO A 114 -12.60 -8.20 -11.40
CA PRO A 114 -11.78 -9.29 -11.92
C PRO A 114 -12.68 -10.24 -12.75
N PRO A 115 -12.16 -10.84 -13.84
CA PRO A 115 -12.94 -11.74 -14.66
C PRO A 115 -13.42 -12.94 -13.83
N ASP A 116 -14.67 -13.36 -14.03
CA ASP A 116 -15.26 -14.50 -13.34
C ASP A 116 -14.55 -15.80 -13.75
N VAL A 117 -13.73 -16.32 -12.84
CA VAL A 117 -12.96 -17.56 -13.03
C VAL A 117 -13.86 -18.80 -12.98
N SER A 118 -15.13 -18.66 -12.60
CA SER A 118 -16.11 -19.76 -12.54
C SER A 118 -16.62 -20.20 -13.91
N ASN A 119 -16.38 -19.44 -14.98
CA ASN A 119 -16.88 -19.73 -16.33
C ASN A 119 -15.76 -20.07 -17.33
N THR A 120 -14.51 -20.14 -16.90
CA THR A 120 -13.40 -20.64 -17.73
C THR A 120 -13.49 -22.16 -17.82
N PRO A 121 -13.65 -22.75 -19.02
CA PRO A 121 -13.50 -24.19 -19.19
C PRO A 121 -12.09 -24.57 -18.72
N SER A 122 -11.99 -25.58 -17.86
CA SER A 122 -10.71 -26.19 -17.54
C SER A 122 -10.14 -26.78 -18.83
N GLU A 123 -9.12 -26.13 -19.40
CA GLU A 123 -8.23 -26.74 -20.40
C GLU A 123 -7.39 -27.85 -19.77
#